data_AF-A0A8J7NE41-F1
#
_entry.id   AF-A0A8J7NE41-F1
#
_cell.length_a   1.000
_cell.length_b   1.000
_cell.length_c   1.000
_cell.angle_alpha   90.00
_cell.angle_beta   90.00
_cell.angle_gamma   90.00
#
_symmetry.space_group_name_H-M   'P 1'
#
loop_
_entity.id
_entity.type
_entity.pdbx_description
1 polymer ?
#
loop_
_entity_poly.entity_id
_entity_poly.type
_entity_poly.pdbx_seq_one_letter_code
_entity_poly.pdbx_strand_id
1 'polypeptide(L)'
;MPPREDDQLTTATRLLQRRREVAEVEQTLAARKEDFQMRLERLQQRREELGQKEETLKDALLKFDKFLKENDSKQSRAVRKARAERNMARQKDREIKQLSQEIAALQARRERLEGKVKENAVYWAYLVSATDKSEKFQELRELIGRFDTMLSTREQLLQRESAGQGRLEEEKQRLRRFVKERSDLILQHSNQLATLQTQLDQARALALKWESKWNHIQATAAKKTLLLGQIKVVILNLFQMVNKHTQQDSEVSIEDPEGQLDRVSAVLNAAWVHE
;
A
#
# COMPACT_ATOMS: atom_id res chain seq x y z
N MET A 1 80.67 136.62 -15.87
CA MET A 1 79.89 137.10 -14.72
C MET A 1 79.26 138.43 -15.09
N PRO A 2 77.95 138.47 -15.37
CA PRO A 2 77.16 139.69 -15.29
C PRO A 2 76.13 139.62 -14.13
N PRO A 3 75.60 140.76 -13.69
CA PRO A 3 75.07 140.96 -12.35
C PRO A 3 73.68 140.34 -12.15
N ARG A 4 73.39 139.93 -10.91
CA ARG A 4 72.08 139.45 -10.47
C ARG A 4 71.05 140.58 -10.54
N GLU A 5 70.00 140.40 -11.34
CA GLU A 5 68.91 141.35 -11.59
C GLU A 5 67.93 141.51 -10.40
N ASP A 6 68.36 141.23 -9.16
CA ASP A 6 67.50 141.22 -7.98
C ASP A 6 67.50 142.54 -7.17
N ASP A 7 68.34 143.52 -7.53
CA ASP A 7 68.58 144.74 -6.71
C ASP A 7 68.04 146.07 -7.28
N GLN A 8 67.23 146.07 -8.35
CA GLN A 8 66.54 147.29 -8.86
C GLN A 8 65.05 147.07 -9.18
N LEU A 9 64.35 146.29 -8.37
CA LEU A 9 62.89 146.22 -8.42
C LEU A 9 62.31 146.98 -7.21
N THR A 10 61.65 148.11 -7.46
CA THR A 10 60.79 148.83 -6.50
C THR A 10 59.84 147.85 -5.81
N THR A 11 59.40 148.11 -4.57
CA THR A 11 58.42 147.26 -3.85
C THR A 11 57.23 146.87 -4.72
N ALA A 12 56.80 147.77 -5.61
CA ALA A 12 55.76 147.56 -6.62
C ALA A 12 56.09 146.48 -7.67
N THR A 13 57.34 146.38 -8.12
CA THR A 13 57.80 145.43 -9.15
C THR A 13 58.06 144.02 -8.57
N ARG A 14 58.59 143.91 -7.34
CA ARG A 14 58.62 142.63 -6.59
C ARG A 14 57.21 142.12 -6.28
N LEU A 15 56.28 143.03 -5.98
CA LEU A 15 54.85 142.71 -5.82
C LEU A 15 54.23 142.19 -7.12
N LEU A 16 54.59 142.76 -8.27
CA LEU A 16 54.12 142.31 -9.59
C LEU A 16 54.69 140.94 -9.97
N GLN A 17 55.96 140.67 -9.65
CA GLN A 17 56.59 139.37 -9.89
C GLN A 17 56.04 138.29 -8.95
N ARG A 18 55.88 138.58 -7.65
CA ARG A 18 55.15 137.71 -6.71
C ARG A 18 53.70 137.49 -7.12
N ARG A 19 53.00 138.49 -7.67
CA ARG A 19 51.65 138.32 -8.23
C ARG A 19 51.64 137.44 -9.48
N ARG A 20 52.65 137.53 -10.35
CA ARG A 20 52.81 136.61 -11.49
C ARG A 20 53.11 135.19 -11.05
N GLU A 21 54.03 134.99 -10.10
CA GLU A 21 54.34 133.67 -9.52
C GLU A 21 53.12 133.06 -8.82
N VAL A 22 52.38 133.87 -8.04
CA VAL A 22 51.14 133.43 -7.41
C VAL A 22 50.08 133.08 -8.46
N ALA A 23 49.94 133.87 -9.53
CA ALA A 23 49.02 133.57 -10.62
C ALA A 23 49.41 132.30 -11.39
N GLU A 24 50.69 132.06 -11.67
CA GLU A 24 51.19 130.83 -12.29
C GLU A 24 50.98 129.61 -11.38
N VAL A 25 51.24 129.74 -10.07
CA VAL A 25 50.97 128.69 -9.08
C VAL A 25 49.47 128.44 -8.93
N GLU A 26 48.63 129.47 -8.96
CA GLU A 26 47.18 129.35 -8.95
C GLU A 26 46.66 128.69 -10.23
N GLN A 27 47.22 129.03 -11.40
CA GLN A 27 46.86 128.45 -12.68
C GLN A 27 47.29 126.98 -12.77
N THR A 28 48.49 126.63 -12.29
CA THR A 28 48.95 125.22 -12.21
C THR A 28 48.20 124.41 -11.16
N LEU A 29 47.80 125.02 -10.03
CA LEU A 29 46.94 124.41 -9.03
C LEU A 29 45.52 124.19 -9.57
N ALA A 30 44.98 125.14 -10.34
CA ALA A 30 43.69 125.00 -11.01
C ALA A 30 43.72 123.86 -12.02
N ALA A 31 44.74 123.81 -12.90
CA ALA A 31 44.92 122.71 -13.84
C ALA A 31 45.06 121.34 -13.14
N ARG A 32 45.80 121.26 -12.02
CA ARG A 32 45.92 120.02 -11.23
C ARG A 32 44.60 119.61 -10.56
N LYS A 33 43.81 120.58 -10.07
CA LYS A 33 42.48 120.31 -9.50
C LYS A 33 41.54 119.79 -10.58
N GLU A 34 41.56 120.39 -11.76
CA GLU A 34 40.76 119.98 -12.91
C GLU A 34 41.14 118.57 -13.39
N ASP A 35 42.45 118.27 -13.49
CA ASP A 35 42.96 116.92 -13.76
C ASP A 35 42.53 115.88 -12.71
N PHE A 36 42.57 116.24 -11.42
CA PHE A 36 42.10 115.37 -10.34
C PHE A 36 40.60 115.14 -10.42
N GLN A 37 39.82 116.19 -10.72
CA GLN A 37 38.37 116.12 -10.90
C GLN A 37 38.02 115.17 -12.05
N MET A 38 38.65 115.33 -13.22
CA MET A 38 38.47 114.44 -14.37
C MET A 38 38.84 112.98 -14.04
N ARG A 39 39.93 112.75 -13.29
CA ARG A 39 40.33 111.41 -12.85
C ARG A 39 39.32 110.80 -11.88
N LEU A 40 38.79 111.60 -10.96
CA LEU A 40 37.79 111.16 -9.98
C LEU A 40 36.49 110.77 -10.69
N GLU A 41 36.00 111.60 -11.61
CA GLU A 41 34.81 111.32 -12.42
C GLU A 41 34.99 110.05 -13.25
N ARG A 42 36.15 109.87 -13.89
CA ARG A 42 36.47 108.64 -14.64
C ARG A 42 36.50 107.40 -13.74
N LEU A 43 37.05 107.50 -12.54
CA LEU A 43 37.06 106.41 -11.56
C LEU A 43 35.66 106.09 -11.06
N GLN A 44 34.83 107.12 -10.86
CA GLN A 44 33.44 106.98 -10.43
C GLN A 44 32.59 106.30 -11.52
N GLN A 45 32.70 106.73 -12.77
CA GLN A 45 32.08 106.07 -13.93
C GLN A 45 32.54 104.60 -14.04
N ARG A 46 33.85 104.34 -13.92
CA ARG A 46 34.39 102.97 -13.96
C ARG A 46 33.84 102.10 -12.82
N ARG A 47 33.64 102.66 -11.64
CA ARG A 47 33.07 101.97 -10.48
C ARG A 47 31.60 101.65 -10.69
N GLU A 48 30.83 102.58 -11.25
CA GLU A 48 29.42 102.36 -11.61
C GLU A 48 29.28 101.30 -12.70
N GLU A 49 30.10 101.36 -13.76
CA GLU A 49 30.14 100.33 -14.81
C GLU A 49 30.47 98.94 -14.25
N LEU A 50 31.44 98.85 -13.33
CA LEU A 50 31.80 97.59 -12.68
C LEU A 50 30.65 97.06 -11.81
N GLY A 51 29.95 97.95 -11.09
CA GLY A 51 28.76 97.58 -10.32
C GLY A 51 27.65 97.01 -11.19
N GLN A 52 27.35 97.64 -12.33
CA GLN A 52 26.36 97.14 -13.29
C GLN A 52 26.79 95.79 -13.91
N LYS A 53 28.09 95.63 -14.22
CA LYS A 53 28.63 94.35 -14.70
C LYS A 53 28.53 93.26 -13.63
N GLU A 54 28.72 93.60 -12.36
CA GLU A 54 28.58 92.66 -11.26
C GLU A 54 27.12 92.24 -11.05
N GLU A 55 26.16 93.18 -11.08
CA GLU A 55 24.73 92.85 -11.00
C GLU A 55 24.26 92.00 -12.19
N THR A 56 24.66 92.34 -13.41
CA THR A 56 24.29 91.55 -14.60
C THR A 56 24.87 90.13 -14.54
N LEU A 57 26.10 89.96 -14.01
CA LEU A 57 26.68 88.64 -13.75
C LEU A 57 25.93 87.86 -12.67
N LYS A 58 25.52 88.51 -11.56
CA LYS A 58 24.70 87.88 -10.51
C LYS A 58 23.36 87.40 -11.05
N ASP A 59 22.68 88.23 -11.84
CA ASP A 59 21.42 87.86 -12.50
C ASP A 59 21.59 86.71 -13.48
N ALA A 60 22.68 86.71 -14.26
CA ALA A 60 23.00 85.61 -15.16
C ALA A 60 23.23 84.31 -14.38
N LEU A 61 23.99 84.35 -13.28
CA LEU A 61 24.23 83.18 -12.41
C LEU A 61 22.93 82.61 -11.84
N LEU A 62 22.01 83.45 -11.36
CA LEU A 62 20.70 82.99 -10.87
C LEU A 62 19.87 82.33 -11.97
N LYS A 63 19.88 82.90 -13.18
CA LYS A 63 19.19 82.31 -14.34
C LYS A 63 19.82 80.97 -14.74
N PHE A 64 21.16 80.87 -14.73
CA PHE A 64 21.88 79.64 -15.02
C PHE A 64 21.61 78.55 -13.98
N ASP A 65 21.64 78.87 -12.69
CA ASP A 65 21.33 77.91 -11.62
C ASP A 65 19.88 77.40 -11.75
N LYS A 66 18.93 78.29 -12.02
CA LYS A 66 17.54 77.91 -12.29
C LYS A 66 17.43 77.01 -13.52
N PHE A 67 18.12 77.35 -14.61
CA PHE A 67 18.15 76.53 -15.83
C PHE A 67 18.73 75.14 -15.58
N LEU A 68 19.84 75.03 -14.84
CA LEU A 68 20.46 73.75 -14.48
C LEU A 68 19.49 72.89 -13.65
N LYS A 69 18.86 73.46 -12.62
CA LYS A 69 17.85 72.76 -11.81
C LYS A 69 16.66 72.26 -12.63
N GLU A 70 16.15 73.09 -13.56
CA GLU A 70 15.07 72.70 -14.45
C GLU A 70 15.49 71.62 -15.45
N ASN A 71 16.71 71.71 -15.99
CA ASN A 71 17.26 70.73 -16.91
C ASN A 71 17.46 69.38 -16.22
N ASP A 72 18.11 69.36 -15.05
CA ASP A 72 18.29 68.17 -14.22
C ASP A 72 16.94 67.53 -13.87
N SER A 73 15.93 68.35 -13.55
CA SER A 73 14.56 67.87 -13.31
C SER A 73 13.93 67.24 -14.56
N LYS A 74 14.10 67.85 -15.74
CA LYS A 74 13.63 67.31 -17.02
C LYS A 74 14.36 66.02 -17.39
N GLN A 75 15.68 65.98 -17.25
CA GLN A 75 16.51 64.80 -17.50
C GLN A 75 16.11 63.66 -16.55
N SER A 76 15.98 63.93 -15.26
CA SER A 76 15.55 62.95 -14.25
C SER A 76 14.16 62.38 -14.56
N ARG A 77 13.20 63.23 -14.93
CA ARG A 77 11.85 62.78 -15.37
C ARG A 77 11.92 61.92 -16.63
N ALA A 78 12.68 62.34 -17.64
CA ALA A 78 12.82 61.60 -18.90
C ALA A 78 13.46 60.22 -18.66
N VAL A 79 14.51 60.15 -17.84
CA VAL A 79 15.17 58.89 -17.46
C VAL A 79 14.23 57.97 -16.69
N ARG A 80 13.47 58.51 -15.73
CA ARG A 80 12.47 57.73 -14.98
C ARG A 80 11.37 57.17 -15.90
N LYS A 81 10.84 58.00 -16.81
CA LYS A 81 9.82 57.58 -17.78
C LYS A 81 10.35 56.49 -18.72
N ALA A 82 11.54 56.68 -19.29
CA ALA A 82 12.17 55.68 -20.15
C ALA A 82 12.44 54.36 -19.41
N ARG A 83 12.83 54.42 -18.13
CA ARG A 83 13.02 53.23 -17.30
C ARG A 83 11.70 52.51 -17.01
N ALA A 84 10.64 53.25 -16.70
CA ALA A 84 9.31 52.68 -16.48
C ALA A 84 8.78 51.99 -17.74
N GLU A 85 8.88 52.64 -18.90
CA GLU A 85 8.48 52.07 -20.19
C GLU A 85 9.28 50.80 -20.53
N ARG A 86 10.61 50.81 -20.33
CA ARG A 86 11.44 49.60 -20.52
C ARG A 86 11.06 48.45 -19.59
N ASN A 87 10.72 48.75 -18.33
CA ASN A 87 10.27 47.72 -17.39
C ASN A 87 8.91 47.15 -17.80
N MET A 88 7.97 48.01 -18.21
CA MET A 88 6.66 47.57 -18.72
C MET A 88 6.81 46.71 -19.98
N ALA A 89 7.66 47.12 -20.93
CA ALA A 89 7.95 46.32 -22.12
C ALA A 89 8.50 44.93 -21.76
N ARG A 90 9.48 44.86 -20.85
CA ARG A 90 10.03 43.58 -20.37
C ARG A 90 8.98 42.70 -19.69
N GLN A 91 8.05 43.29 -18.95
CA GLN A 91 6.96 42.54 -18.33
C GLN A 91 6.03 41.97 -19.41
N LYS A 92 5.63 42.79 -20.40
CA LYS A 92 4.79 42.35 -21.51
C LYS A 92 5.47 41.29 -22.36
N ASP A 93 6.77 41.38 -22.61
CA ASP A 93 7.52 40.34 -23.32
C ASP A 93 7.49 38.99 -22.58
N ARG A 94 7.52 39.01 -21.23
CA ARG A 94 7.39 37.78 -20.43
C ARG A 94 5.98 37.21 -20.52
N GLU A 95 4.95 38.05 -20.41
CA GLU A 95 3.55 37.65 -20.57
C GLU A 95 3.32 37.05 -21.97
N ILE A 96 3.83 37.68 -23.04
CA ILE A 96 3.74 37.17 -24.41
C ILE A 96 4.40 35.80 -24.55
N LYS A 97 5.58 35.60 -23.94
CA LYS A 97 6.27 34.31 -23.96
C LYS A 97 5.47 33.23 -23.24
N GLN A 98 4.93 33.53 -22.06
CA GLN A 98 4.10 32.60 -21.28
C GLN A 98 2.84 32.20 -22.06
N LEU A 99 2.09 33.18 -22.56
CA LEU A 99 0.87 32.93 -23.32
C LEU A 99 1.16 32.18 -24.63
N SER A 100 2.25 32.50 -25.33
CA SER A 100 2.67 31.75 -26.52
C SER A 100 2.96 30.28 -26.23
N GLN A 101 3.60 29.98 -25.09
CA GLN A 101 3.85 28.60 -24.66
C GLN A 101 2.56 27.86 -24.32
N GLU A 102 1.62 28.53 -23.65
CA GLU A 102 0.31 27.97 -23.30
C GLU A 102 -0.51 27.67 -24.57
N ILE A 103 -0.54 28.60 -25.53
CA ILE A 103 -1.19 28.40 -26.83
C ILE A 103 -0.60 27.18 -27.54
N ALA A 104 0.73 27.06 -27.61
CA ALA A 104 1.39 25.93 -28.25
C ALA A 104 1.04 24.58 -27.55
N ALA A 105 1.01 24.57 -26.22
CA ALA A 105 0.62 23.37 -25.45
C ALA A 105 -0.84 22.97 -25.69
N LEU A 106 -1.75 23.95 -25.72
CA LEU A 106 -3.17 23.72 -26.00
C LEU A 106 -3.39 23.24 -27.44
N GLN A 107 -2.66 23.80 -28.41
CA GLN A 107 -2.70 23.35 -29.81
C GLN A 107 -2.22 21.90 -29.94
N ALA A 108 -1.09 21.54 -29.33
CA ALA A 108 -0.60 20.16 -29.34
C ALA A 108 -1.60 19.18 -28.69
N ARG A 109 -2.24 19.60 -27.58
CA ARG A 109 -3.30 18.80 -26.94
C ARG A 109 -4.51 18.62 -27.85
N ARG A 110 -4.94 19.69 -28.54
CA ARG A 110 -6.05 19.65 -29.49
C ARG A 110 -5.73 18.70 -30.65
N GLU A 111 -4.57 18.83 -31.28
CA GLU A 111 -4.15 17.95 -32.38
C GLU A 111 -4.13 16.48 -31.96
N ARG A 112 -3.60 16.19 -30.76
CA ARG A 112 -3.61 14.84 -30.19
C ARG A 112 -5.04 14.30 -30.01
N LEU A 113 -5.97 15.11 -29.52
CA LEU A 113 -7.36 14.71 -29.34
C LEU A 113 -8.07 14.52 -30.68
N GLU A 114 -7.84 15.42 -31.64
CA GLU A 114 -8.37 15.28 -33.00
C GLU A 114 -7.85 14.00 -33.69
N GLY A 115 -6.57 13.66 -33.50
CA GLY A 115 -6.01 12.39 -33.95
C GLY A 115 -6.79 11.19 -33.40
N LYS A 116 -7.00 11.15 -32.07
CA LYS A 116 -7.78 10.09 -31.43
C LYS A 116 -9.24 10.02 -31.91
N VAL A 117 -9.87 11.17 -32.15
CA VAL A 117 -11.24 11.21 -32.69
C VAL A 117 -11.28 10.60 -34.09
N LYS A 118 -10.31 10.93 -34.96
CA LYS A 118 -10.20 10.35 -36.30
C LYS A 118 -9.92 8.85 -36.27
N GLU A 119 -9.00 8.40 -35.42
CA GLU A 119 -8.71 6.97 -35.22
C GLU A 119 -9.97 6.20 -34.78
N ASN A 120 -10.74 6.77 -33.85
CA ASN A 120 -11.95 6.14 -33.33
C ASN A 120 -13.19 6.33 -34.20
N ALA A 121 -13.13 7.17 -35.24
CA ALA A 121 -14.27 7.44 -36.13
C ALA A 121 -14.78 6.16 -36.82
N VAL A 122 -13.89 5.19 -37.07
CA VAL A 122 -14.24 3.89 -37.64
C VAL A 122 -15.24 3.15 -36.76
N TYR A 123 -15.05 3.16 -35.44
CA TYR A 123 -15.96 2.50 -34.50
C TYR A 123 -17.32 3.18 -34.46
N TRP A 124 -17.35 4.51 -34.47
CA TRP A 124 -18.60 5.25 -34.53
C TRP A 124 -19.37 4.96 -35.83
N ALA A 125 -18.69 5.00 -36.98
CA ALA A 125 -19.30 4.70 -38.27
C ALA A 125 -19.84 3.27 -38.34
N TYR A 126 -19.08 2.31 -37.80
CA TYR A 126 -19.53 0.93 -37.66
C TYR A 126 -20.78 0.82 -36.79
N LEU A 127 -20.79 1.46 -35.61
CA LEU A 127 -21.91 1.42 -34.67
C LEU A 127 -23.18 2.06 -35.24
N VAL A 128 -23.06 3.18 -35.95
CA VAL A 128 -24.17 3.80 -36.68
C VAL A 128 -24.68 2.84 -37.76
N SER A 129 -23.80 2.27 -38.59
CA SER A 129 -24.21 1.31 -39.63
C SER A 129 -24.88 0.06 -39.04
N ALA A 130 -24.42 -0.42 -37.90
CA ALA A 130 -25.02 -1.55 -37.19
C ALA A 130 -26.41 -1.20 -36.63
N THR A 131 -26.60 0.04 -36.18
CA THR A 131 -27.89 0.55 -35.70
C THR A 131 -28.86 0.70 -36.87
N ASP A 132 -28.44 1.31 -37.99
CA ASP A 132 -29.27 1.49 -39.18
C ASP A 132 -29.76 0.17 -39.80
N LYS A 133 -28.94 -0.89 -39.71
CA LYS A 133 -29.30 -2.24 -40.16
C LYS A 133 -30.17 -3.00 -39.17
N SER A 134 -30.32 -2.50 -37.94
CA SER A 134 -31.07 -3.18 -36.91
C SER A 134 -32.51 -2.68 -36.90
N GLU A 135 -33.46 -3.60 -37.02
CA GLU A 135 -34.89 -3.27 -36.86
C GLU A 135 -35.28 -3.02 -35.39
N LYS A 136 -34.39 -3.33 -34.44
CA LYS A 136 -34.69 -3.34 -32.99
C LYS A 136 -34.24 -2.09 -32.25
N PHE A 137 -33.32 -1.32 -32.82
CA PHE A 137 -32.74 -0.15 -32.17
C PHE A 137 -32.86 1.03 -33.11
N GLN A 138 -33.52 2.10 -32.66
CA GLN A 138 -33.68 3.31 -33.46
C GLN A 138 -32.54 4.29 -33.20
N GLU A 139 -31.97 4.26 -31.99
CA GLU A 139 -30.85 5.10 -31.61
C GLU A 139 -29.64 4.27 -31.14
N LEU A 140 -28.44 4.78 -31.46
CA LEU A 140 -27.19 4.17 -31.00
C LEU A 140 -27.13 4.04 -29.47
N ARG A 141 -27.74 4.97 -28.73
CA ARG A 141 -27.79 4.94 -27.26
C ARG A 141 -28.57 3.74 -26.73
N GLU A 142 -29.62 3.31 -27.42
CA GLU A 142 -30.41 2.13 -27.04
C GLU A 142 -29.59 0.85 -27.23
N LEU A 143 -28.86 0.75 -28.34
CA LEU A 143 -27.95 -0.35 -28.60
C LEU A 143 -26.89 -0.46 -27.50
N ILE A 144 -26.24 0.66 -27.16
CA ILE A 144 -25.24 0.72 -26.08
C ILE A 144 -25.86 0.33 -24.74
N GLY A 145 -27.01 0.90 -24.36
CA GLY A 145 -27.68 0.58 -23.10
C GLY A 145 -28.10 -0.89 -22.99
N ARG A 146 -28.50 -1.50 -24.11
CA ARG A 146 -28.79 -2.94 -24.16
C ARG A 146 -27.52 -3.77 -23.96
N PHE A 147 -26.41 -3.39 -24.61
CA PHE A 147 -25.11 -4.03 -24.40
C PHE A 147 -24.64 -3.90 -22.95
N ASP A 148 -24.76 -2.74 -22.34
CA ASP A 148 -24.39 -2.51 -20.92
C ASP A 148 -25.21 -3.41 -19.99
N THR A 149 -26.52 -3.50 -20.24
CA THR A 149 -27.40 -4.40 -19.47
C THR A 149 -27.00 -5.87 -19.65
N MET A 150 -26.66 -6.29 -20.88
CA MET A 150 -26.20 -7.66 -21.14
C MET A 150 -24.85 -7.95 -20.50
N LEU A 151 -23.91 -7.00 -20.51
CA LEU A 151 -22.61 -7.13 -19.84
C LEU A 151 -22.79 -7.26 -18.33
N SER A 152 -23.62 -6.40 -17.73
CA SER A 152 -23.96 -6.49 -16.30
C SER A 152 -24.62 -7.84 -15.97
N THR A 153 -25.57 -8.29 -16.79
CA THR A 153 -26.23 -9.59 -16.60
C THR A 153 -25.22 -10.74 -16.72
N ARG A 154 -24.32 -10.69 -17.71
CA ARG A 154 -23.25 -11.69 -17.90
C ARG A 154 -22.35 -11.76 -16.67
N GLU A 155 -21.94 -10.61 -16.14
CA GLU A 155 -21.09 -10.54 -14.95
C GLU A 155 -21.79 -11.16 -13.74
N GLN A 156 -23.07 -10.83 -13.51
CA GLN A 156 -23.87 -11.43 -12.44
C GLN A 156 -24.03 -12.95 -12.61
N LEU A 157 -24.21 -13.44 -13.85
CA LEU A 157 -24.31 -14.86 -14.13
C LEU A 157 -22.99 -15.58 -13.85
N LEU A 158 -21.85 -15.01 -14.26
CA LEU A 158 -20.52 -15.57 -13.98
C LEU A 158 -20.24 -15.63 -12.47
N GLN A 159 -20.61 -14.58 -11.73
CA GLN A 159 -20.48 -14.59 -10.27
C GLN A 159 -21.35 -15.68 -9.62
N ARG A 160 -22.60 -15.82 -10.08
CA ARG A 160 -23.51 -16.88 -9.61
C ARG A 160 -23.01 -18.27 -9.95
N GLU A 161 -22.49 -18.47 -11.15
CA GLU A 161 -21.89 -19.74 -11.57
C GLU A 161 -20.70 -20.08 -10.70
N SER A 162 -19.77 -19.15 -10.49
CA SER A 162 -18.60 -19.34 -9.63
C SER A 162 -19.02 -19.69 -8.19
N ALA A 163 -19.99 -18.96 -7.62
CA ALA A 163 -20.52 -19.28 -6.29
C ALA A 163 -21.25 -20.63 -6.24
N GLY A 164 -21.92 -21.02 -7.32
CA GLY A 164 -22.54 -22.34 -7.47
C GLY A 164 -21.51 -23.47 -7.52
N GLN A 165 -20.45 -23.29 -8.30
CA GLN A 165 -19.33 -24.23 -8.39
C GLN A 165 -18.62 -24.39 -7.04
N GLY A 166 -18.40 -23.29 -6.31
CA GLY A 166 -17.85 -23.33 -4.95
C GLY A 166 -18.70 -24.19 -4.00
N ARG A 167 -20.03 -23.94 -3.95
CA ARG A 167 -20.95 -24.75 -3.14
C ARG A 167 -21.00 -26.21 -3.55
N LEU A 168 -20.99 -26.51 -4.85
CA LEU A 168 -20.95 -27.89 -5.35
C LEU A 168 -19.67 -28.60 -4.92
N GLU A 169 -18.52 -27.92 -4.97
CA GLU A 169 -17.25 -28.51 -4.57
C GLU A 169 -17.19 -28.75 -3.05
N GLU A 170 -17.75 -27.85 -2.24
CA GLU A 170 -17.91 -28.04 -0.80
C GLU A 170 -18.77 -29.27 -0.48
N GLU A 171 -19.93 -29.42 -1.11
CA GLU A 171 -20.81 -30.58 -0.92
C GLU A 171 -20.16 -31.89 -1.41
N LYS A 172 -19.43 -31.86 -2.53
CA LYS A 172 -18.63 -33.00 -2.99
C LYS A 172 -17.53 -33.37 -1.98
N GLN A 173 -16.86 -32.38 -1.39
CA GLN A 173 -15.86 -32.62 -0.34
C GLN A 173 -16.51 -33.22 0.91
N ARG A 174 -17.66 -32.71 1.35
CA ARG A 174 -18.43 -33.27 2.48
C ARG A 174 -18.80 -34.72 2.23
N LEU A 175 -19.34 -35.03 1.04
CA LEU A 175 -19.70 -36.39 0.66
C LEU A 175 -18.47 -37.31 0.64
N ARG A 176 -17.35 -36.87 0.06
CA ARG A 176 -16.10 -37.66 0.04
C ARG A 176 -15.59 -37.98 1.45
N ARG A 177 -15.65 -37.01 2.38
CA ARG A 177 -15.29 -37.23 3.79
C ARG A 177 -16.22 -38.24 4.44
N PHE A 178 -17.53 -38.07 4.28
CA PHE A 178 -18.53 -38.99 4.85
C PHE A 178 -18.37 -40.41 4.33
N VAL A 179 -18.18 -40.59 3.02
CA VAL A 179 -17.95 -41.93 2.42
C VAL A 179 -16.69 -42.56 2.98
N LYS A 180 -15.60 -41.79 3.11
CA LYS A 180 -14.35 -42.28 3.71
C LYS A 180 -14.56 -42.72 5.16
N GLU A 181 -15.14 -41.87 5.99
CA GLU A 181 -15.44 -42.18 7.40
C GLU A 181 -16.31 -43.43 7.55
N ARG A 182 -17.34 -43.59 6.72
CA ARG A 182 -18.19 -44.79 6.72
C ARG A 182 -17.45 -46.04 6.28
N SER A 183 -16.58 -45.91 5.28
CA SER A 183 -15.77 -47.03 4.79
C SER A 183 -14.77 -47.49 5.85
N ASP A 184 -14.15 -46.54 6.55
CA ASP A 184 -13.24 -46.80 7.67
C ASP A 184 -13.98 -47.52 8.82
N LEU A 185 -15.20 -47.10 9.15
CA LEU A 185 -16.03 -47.77 10.16
C LEU A 185 -16.45 -49.19 9.74
N ILE A 186 -16.82 -49.40 8.48
CA ILE A 186 -17.14 -50.75 7.97
C ILE A 186 -15.92 -51.66 8.08
N LEU A 187 -14.73 -51.16 7.72
CA LEU A 187 -13.49 -51.91 7.84
C LEU A 187 -13.19 -52.25 9.31
N GLN A 188 -13.39 -51.31 10.23
CA GLN A 188 -13.23 -51.54 11.67
C GLN A 188 -14.19 -52.62 12.18
N HIS A 189 -15.47 -52.57 11.83
CA HIS A 189 -16.45 -53.60 12.22
C HIS A 189 -16.17 -54.96 11.57
N SER A 190 -15.73 -54.98 10.32
CA SER A 190 -15.31 -56.21 9.63
C SER A 190 -14.12 -56.88 10.35
N ASN A 191 -13.12 -56.09 10.74
CA ASN A 191 -11.99 -56.57 11.54
C ASN A 191 -12.45 -57.11 12.90
N GLN A 192 -13.34 -56.40 13.59
CA GLN A 192 -13.91 -56.87 14.86
C GLN A 192 -14.68 -58.20 14.68
N LEU A 193 -15.50 -58.30 13.64
CA LEU A 193 -16.24 -59.52 13.33
C LEU A 193 -15.29 -60.69 13.08
N ALA A 194 -14.22 -60.49 12.30
CA ALA A 194 -13.22 -61.51 12.03
C ALA A 194 -12.51 -61.97 13.33
N THR A 195 -12.18 -61.04 14.23
CA THR A 195 -11.59 -61.40 15.52
C THR A 195 -12.54 -62.22 16.40
N LEU A 196 -13.81 -61.80 16.50
CA LEU A 196 -14.83 -62.52 17.28
C LEU A 196 -15.13 -63.89 16.68
N GLN A 197 -15.18 -64.00 15.35
CA GLN A 197 -15.38 -65.28 14.66
C GLN A 197 -14.23 -66.24 14.96
N THR A 198 -12.98 -65.74 14.93
CA THR A 198 -11.80 -66.54 15.28
C THR A 198 -11.87 -67.04 16.73
N GLN A 199 -12.28 -66.18 17.67
CA GLN A 199 -12.47 -66.56 19.08
C GLN A 199 -13.58 -67.60 19.26
N LEU A 200 -14.70 -67.44 18.54
CA LEU A 200 -15.81 -68.39 18.56
C LEU A 200 -15.36 -69.76 18.04
N ASP A 201 -14.63 -69.80 16.93
CA ASP A 201 -14.16 -71.05 16.34
C ASP A 201 -13.12 -71.74 17.24
N GLN A 202 -12.26 -70.98 17.90
CA GLN A 202 -11.36 -71.51 18.95
C GLN A 202 -12.14 -72.11 20.12
N ALA A 203 -13.15 -71.41 20.64
CA ALA A 203 -13.98 -71.89 21.74
C ALA A 203 -14.75 -73.16 21.35
N ARG A 204 -15.32 -73.20 20.14
CA ARG A 204 -16.01 -74.38 19.59
C ARG A 204 -15.06 -75.58 19.43
N ALA A 205 -13.85 -75.35 18.92
CA ALA A 205 -12.85 -76.40 18.79
C ALA A 205 -12.45 -76.97 20.17
N LEU A 206 -12.33 -76.12 21.20
CA LEU A 206 -12.09 -76.56 22.57
C LEU A 206 -13.28 -77.34 23.15
N ALA A 207 -14.51 -76.86 22.94
CA ALA A 207 -15.72 -77.55 23.37
C ALA A 207 -15.83 -78.95 22.77
N LEU A 208 -15.66 -79.08 21.45
CA LEU A 208 -15.66 -80.37 20.74
C LEU A 208 -14.57 -81.33 21.27
N LYS A 209 -13.36 -80.81 21.56
CA LYS A 209 -12.29 -81.60 22.17
C LYS A 209 -12.69 -82.16 23.54
N TRP A 210 -13.30 -81.33 24.39
CA TRP A 210 -13.74 -81.74 25.73
C TRP A 210 -14.96 -82.67 25.69
N GLU A 211 -15.90 -82.43 24.78
CA GLU A 211 -17.05 -83.30 24.56
C GLU A 211 -16.63 -84.69 24.10
N SER A 212 -15.66 -84.78 23.16
CA SER A 212 -15.09 -86.06 22.74
C SER A 212 -14.41 -86.80 23.89
N LYS A 213 -13.61 -86.10 24.71
CA LYS A 213 -13.00 -86.67 25.92
C LYS A 213 -14.07 -87.15 26.91
N TRP A 214 -15.11 -86.36 27.14
CA TRP A 214 -16.22 -86.72 28.02
C TRP A 214 -16.96 -87.97 27.52
N ASN A 215 -17.30 -88.02 26.24
CA ASN A 215 -17.94 -89.18 25.62
C ASN A 215 -17.06 -90.44 25.74
N HIS A 216 -15.74 -90.31 25.59
CA HIS A 216 -14.83 -91.43 25.78
C HIS A 216 -14.80 -91.92 27.25
N ILE A 217 -14.77 -91.00 28.21
CA ILE A 217 -14.85 -91.33 29.64
C ILE A 217 -16.19 -92.03 29.94
N GLN A 218 -17.30 -91.47 29.45
CA GLN A 218 -18.64 -92.02 29.65
C GLN A 218 -18.80 -93.41 29.02
N ALA A 219 -18.33 -93.61 27.79
CA ALA A 219 -18.35 -94.91 27.12
C ALA A 219 -17.49 -95.94 27.87
N THR A 220 -16.33 -95.54 28.38
CA THR A 220 -15.46 -96.41 29.18
C THR A 220 -16.11 -96.75 30.52
N ALA A 221 -16.72 -95.77 31.19
CA ALA A 221 -17.48 -96.00 32.42
C ALA A 221 -18.65 -96.97 32.18
N ALA A 222 -19.45 -96.76 31.13
CA ALA A 222 -20.55 -97.66 30.78
C ALA A 222 -20.08 -99.09 30.50
N LYS A 223 -18.96 -99.28 29.78
CA LYS A 223 -18.35 -100.60 29.58
C LYS A 223 -17.93 -101.26 30.90
N LYS A 224 -17.28 -100.50 31.79
CA LYS A 224 -16.88 -100.99 33.13
C LYS A 224 -18.11 -101.35 33.97
N THR A 225 -19.16 -100.53 33.96
CA THR A 225 -20.42 -100.79 34.65
C THR A 225 -21.11 -102.05 34.10
N LEU A 226 -21.12 -102.25 32.78
CA LEU A 226 -21.67 -103.45 32.15
C LEU A 226 -20.88 -104.71 32.55
N LEU A 227 -19.54 -104.67 32.47
CA LEU A 227 -18.68 -105.77 32.89
C LEU A 227 -18.90 -106.12 34.36
N LEU A 228 -18.97 -105.11 35.24
CA LEU A 228 -19.28 -105.30 36.65
C LEU A 228 -20.65 -105.99 36.82
N GLY A 229 -21.67 -105.55 36.08
CA GLY A 229 -22.99 -106.17 36.07
C GLY A 229 -22.97 -107.62 35.60
N GLN A 230 -22.25 -107.92 34.52
CA GLN A 230 -22.08 -109.29 34.00
C GLN A 230 -21.36 -110.20 35.00
N ILE A 231 -20.28 -109.71 35.61
CA ILE A 231 -19.55 -110.45 36.67
C ILE A 231 -20.50 -110.75 37.82
N LYS A 232 -21.27 -109.76 38.31
CA LYS A 232 -22.26 -109.96 39.37
C LYS A 232 -23.30 -111.03 39.00
N VAL A 233 -23.81 -111.02 37.76
CA VAL A 233 -24.78 -112.03 37.28
C VAL A 233 -24.15 -113.43 37.19
N VAL A 234 -22.92 -113.55 36.69
CA VAL A 234 -22.21 -114.85 36.62
C VAL A 234 -21.96 -115.39 38.02
N ILE A 235 -21.51 -114.56 38.95
CA ILE A 235 -21.32 -114.93 40.36
C ILE A 235 -22.64 -115.42 40.95
N LEU A 236 -23.73 -114.67 40.76
CA LEU A 236 -25.05 -115.04 41.25
C LEU A 236 -25.52 -116.37 40.65
N ASN A 237 -25.32 -116.57 39.35
CA ASN A 237 -25.68 -117.82 38.67
C ASN A 237 -24.88 -119.02 39.18
N LEU A 238 -23.57 -118.87 39.37
CA LEU A 238 -22.70 -119.90 39.94
C LEU A 238 -23.11 -120.23 41.38
N PHE A 239 -23.37 -119.21 42.21
CA PHE A 239 -23.86 -119.37 43.57
C PHE A 239 -25.20 -120.13 43.61
N GLN A 240 -26.15 -119.77 42.74
CA GLN A 240 -27.42 -120.48 42.62
C GLN A 240 -27.23 -121.94 42.16
N MET A 241 -26.31 -122.21 41.23
CA MET A 241 -26.00 -123.57 40.80
C MET A 241 -25.41 -124.41 41.94
N VAL A 242 -24.43 -123.88 42.66
CA VAL A 242 -23.81 -124.56 43.81
C VAL A 242 -24.86 -124.86 44.88
N ASN A 243 -25.68 -123.88 45.26
CA ASN A 243 -26.75 -124.11 46.25
C ASN A 243 -27.75 -125.18 45.79
N LYS A 244 -28.10 -125.22 44.49
CA LYS A 244 -28.95 -126.28 43.93
C LYS A 244 -28.32 -127.69 44.03
N HIS A 245 -27.02 -127.81 43.80
CA HIS A 245 -26.31 -129.09 43.88
C HIS A 245 -26.09 -129.57 45.32
N THR A 246 -25.86 -128.65 46.26
CA THR A 246 -25.62 -128.98 47.67
C THR A 246 -26.92 -129.16 48.48
N GLN A 247 -28.10 -128.99 47.86
CA GLN A 247 -29.42 -129.00 48.53
C GLN A 247 -29.43 -128.14 49.82
N GLN A 248 -28.73 -127.01 49.80
CA GLN A 248 -28.66 -126.06 50.91
C GLN A 248 -29.16 -124.69 50.44
N ASP A 249 -30.22 -124.20 51.07
CA ASP A 249 -30.63 -122.80 50.95
C ASP A 249 -29.65 -121.94 51.77
N SER A 250 -28.80 -121.17 51.10
CA SER A 250 -27.88 -120.23 51.75
C SER A 250 -28.52 -118.83 51.89
N GLU A 251 -28.33 -118.18 53.04
CA GLU A 251 -28.87 -116.86 53.43
C GLU A 251 -28.12 -115.64 52.83
N VAL A 252 -27.29 -115.83 51.80
CA VAL A 252 -26.47 -114.73 51.23
C VAL A 252 -27.32 -113.85 50.30
N SER A 253 -27.24 -112.53 50.49
CA SER A 253 -28.03 -111.54 49.74
C SER A 253 -27.70 -111.51 48.24
N ILE A 254 -28.71 -111.22 47.41
CA ILE A 254 -28.60 -111.12 45.94
C ILE A 254 -27.68 -109.96 45.51
N GLU A 255 -27.55 -108.91 46.34
CA GLU A 255 -26.73 -107.73 46.04
C GLU A 255 -25.28 -107.80 46.54
N ASP A 256 -24.88 -108.90 47.22
CA ASP A 256 -23.53 -109.11 47.74
C ASP A 256 -22.75 -110.17 46.92
N PRO A 257 -22.05 -109.76 45.85
CA PRO A 257 -21.30 -110.69 45.01
C PRO A 257 -20.04 -111.26 45.69
N GLU A 258 -19.47 -110.56 46.67
CA GLU A 258 -18.26 -111.04 47.38
C GLU A 258 -18.63 -112.21 48.29
N GLY A 259 -19.68 -112.06 49.10
CA GLY A 259 -20.20 -113.15 49.93
C GLY A 259 -20.68 -114.38 49.12
N GLN A 260 -21.23 -114.16 47.92
CA GLN A 260 -21.62 -115.24 47.00
C GLN A 260 -20.41 -116.04 46.48
N LEU A 261 -19.34 -115.35 46.08
CA LEU A 261 -18.10 -115.99 45.64
C LEU A 261 -17.42 -116.78 46.76
N ASP A 262 -17.35 -116.20 47.96
CA ASP A 262 -16.75 -116.87 49.12
C ASP A 262 -17.47 -118.19 49.44
N ARG A 263 -18.79 -118.21 49.31
CA ARG A 263 -19.57 -119.43 49.49
C ARG A 263 -19.32 -120.46 48.38
N VAL A 264 -19.29 -120.03 47.12
CA VAL A 264 -18.93 -120.91 45.98
C VAL A 264 -17.54 -121.51 46.18
N SER A 265 -16.57 -120.70 46.62
CA SER A 265 -15.20 -121.15 46.89
C SER A 265 -15.14 -122.12 48.07
N ALA A 266 -15.85 -121.87 49.16
CA ALA A 266 -15.92 -122.77 50.31
C ALA A 266 -16.47 -124.15 49.93
N VAL A 267 -17.50 -124.22 49.09
CA VAL A 267 -18.08 -125.49 48.64
C VAL A 267 -17.15 -126.22 47.66
N LEU A 268 -16.54 -125.51 46.71
CA LEU A 268 -15.58 -126.13 45.78
C LEU A 268 -14.32 -126.64 46.50
N ASN A 269 -13.81 -125.90 47.48
CA ASN A 269 -12.67 -126.33 48.29
C ASN A 269 -13.05 -127.53 49.19
N ALA A 270 -14.28 -127.59 49.71
CA ALA A 270 -14.76 -128.77 50.43
C ALA A 270 -14.91 -129.99 49.50
N ALA A 271 -15.25 -129.80 48.23
CA ALA A 271 -15.31 -130.87 47.24
C ALA A 271 -13.91 -131.37 46.80
N TRP A 272 -12.92 -130.47 46.70
CA TRP A 272 -11.53 -130.80 46.34
C TRP A 272 -10.71 -131.46 47.47
N VAL A 273 -11.17 -131.38 48.72
CA VAL A 273 -10.55 -132.07 49.87
C VAL A 273 -11.03 -133.53 49.99
N HIS A 274 -11.98 -133.95 49.15
CA HIS A 274 -12.54 -135.31 49.13
C HIS A 274 -12.21 -136.11 47.85
N GLU A 275 -11.29 -135.64 47.00
CA GLU A 275 -10.55 -136.42 45.99
C GLU A 275 -9.08 -136.57 46.41
#